data_AF-A0A845CYR3-F1
#
_entry.id   AF-A0A845CYR3-F1
#
_cell.length_a   1.000
_cell.length_b   1.000
_cell.length_c   1.000
_cell.angle_alpha   90.00
_cell.angle_beta   90.00
_cell.angle_gamma   90.00
#
_symmetry.space_group_name_H-M   'P 1'
#
loop_
_entity.id
_entity.type
_entity.pdbx_description
1 polymer ?
#
loop_
_entity_poly.entity_id
_entity_poly.type
_entity_poly.pdbx_seq_one_letter_code
_entity_poly.pdbx_strand_id
1 'polypeptide(L)'
;MSNLQIIHDDAGQPMFAVIPWREYVRLSKDGATEAALRDEEIYDLAKDEGGESFPIEVVDRLLSGASPIKVYREYRGMSQKALAAATDISPVYLSQIETGRRVGSAKTLASIAQALEVSLDDLV
;
A
#
# COMPACT_ATOMS: atom_id res chain seq x y z
N MET A 1 -25.70 31.39 9.67
CA MET A 1 -25.66 30.52 10.87
C MET A 1 -26.64 29.38 10.61
N SER A 2 -26.16 28.15 10.46
CA SER A 2 -27.04 27.02 10.20
C SER A 2 -27.72 26.64 11.52
N ASN A 3 -29.05 26.66 11.55
CA ASN A 3 -29.82 26.27 12.73
C ASN A 3 -29.87 24.74 12.75
N LEU A 4 -28.90 24.11 13.40
CA LEU A 4 -28.78 22.66 13.46
C LEU A 4 -29.83 22.11 14.43
N GLN A 5 -30.80 21.37 13.90
CA GLN A 5 -31.81 20.71 14.72
C GLN A 5 -31.33 19.30 15.04
N ILE A 6 -31.32 18.93 16.33
CA ILE A 6 -30.91 17.61 16.80
C ILE A 6 -32.13 16.91 17.42
N ILE A 7 -32.40 15.70 16.95
CA ILE A 7 -33.44 14.79 17.47
C ILE A 7 -32.76 13.87 18.48
N HIS A 8 -33.33 13.77 19.67
CA HIS A 8 -32.79 12.99 20.79
C HIS A 8 -33.66 11.74 21.06
N ASP A 9 -33.07 10.75 21.71
CA ASP A 9 -33.77 9.56 22.22
C ASP A 9 -34.48 9.84 23.55
N ASP A 10 -35.17 8.83 24.09
CA ASP A 10 -35.92 8.93 25.36
C ASP A 10 -35.00 9.19 26.58
N ALA A 11 -33.70 8.90 26.46
CA ALA A 11 -32.68 9.18 27.47
C ALA A 11 -32.00 10.55 27.27
N GLY A 12 -32.46 11.33 26.28
CA GLY A 12 -31.92 12.65 25.94
C GLY A 12 -30.60 12.62 25.17
N GLN A 13 -30.19 11.47 24.64
CA GLN A 13 -28.98 11.35 23.82
C GLN A 13 -29.27 11.71 22.35
N PRO A 14 -28.40 12.48 21.68
CA PRO A 14 -28.56 12.77 20.25
C PRO A 14 -28.64 11.49 19.41
N MET A 15 -29.70 11.33 18.63
CA MET A 15 -29.90 10.19 17.73
C MET A 15 -29.80 10.60 16.25
N PHE A 16 -30.35 11.76 15.88
CA PHE A 16 -30.30 12.26 14.50
C PHE A 16 -30.06 13.78 14.46
N ALA A 17 -29.52 14.27 13.36
CA ALA A 17 -29.43 15.70 13.07
C ALA A 17 -30.18 16.01 11.76
N VAL A 18 -31.02 17.04 11.79
CA VAL A 18 -31.70 17.58 10.61
C VAL A 18 -30.89 18.74 10.09
N ILE A 19 -30.42 18.58 8.85
CA ILE A 19 -29.64 19.58 8.13
C ILE A 19 -30.35 19.96 6.83
N PRO A 20 -30.16 21.20 6.33
CA PRO A 20 -30.68 21.59 5.03
C PRO A 20 -30.18 20.65 3.93
N TRP A 21 -31.03 20.37 2.93
CA TRP A 21 -30.69 19.45 1.83
C TRP A 21 -29.36 19.79 1.14
N ARG A 22 -29.08 21.07 0.91
CA ARG A 22 -27.80 21.53 0.33
C ARG A 22 -26.60 21.20 1.21
N GLU A 23 -26.78 21.17 2.53
CA GLU A 23 -25.75 20.78 3.49
C GLU A 23 -25.56 19.27 3.49
N TYR A 24 -26.64 18.49 3.44
CA TYR A 24 -26.58 17.04 3.27
C TYR A 24 -25.87 16.64 1.98
N VAL A 25 -26.16 17.27 0.85
CA VAL A 25 -25.48 16.97 -0.43
C VAL A 25 -23.98 17.33 -0.37
N ARG A 26 -23.60 18.38 0.37
CA ARG A 26 -22.18 18.72 0.59
C ARG A 26 -21.51 17.68 1.49
N LEU A 27 -22.10 17.41 2.66
CA LEU A 27 -21.58 16.46 3.64
C LEU A 27 -21.66 15.00 3.21
N SER A 28 -22.53 14.63 2.27
CA SER A 28 -22.53 13.27 1.69
C SER A 28 -21.46 13.12 0.60
N LYS A 29 -21.07 14.21 -0.05
CA LYS A 29 -19.93 14.24 -0.99
C LYS A 29 -18.60 14.33 -0.25
N ASP A 30 -18.56 15.10 0.84
CA ASP A 30 -17.34 15.34 1.62
C ASP A 30 -17.18 14.31 2.77
N GLY A 31 -18.28 13.80 3.32
CA GLY A 31 -18.30 12.92 4.50
C GLY A 31 -18.40 11.42 4.21
N ALA A 32 -18.31 11.02 2.92
CA ALA A 32 -17.99 9.63 2.57
C ALA A 32 -16.48 9.36 2.60
N THR A 33 -15.63 10.39 2.65
CA THR A 33 -14.17 10.25 2.59
C THR A 33 -13.52 11.53 3.12
N GLU A 34 -13.28 11.63 4.43
CA GLU A 34 -12.17 12.48 4.87
C GLU A 34 -10.86 11.71 4.59
N ALA A 35 -10.22 12.09 3.49
CA ALA A 35 -8.82 11.88 3.12
C ALA A 35 -8.36 10.54 2.50
N ALA A 36 -9.18 9.50 2.41
CA ALA A 36 -8.86 8.35 1.56
C ALA A 36 -9.62 8.50 0.24
N LEU A 37 -8.93 8.40 -0.90
CA LEU A 37 -9.59 8.16 -2.19
C LEU A 37 -10.54 6.95 -2.03
N ARG A 38 -11.72 6.96 -2.67
CA ARG A 38 -12.58 5.76 -2.69
C ARG A 38 -11.84 4.61 -3.37
N ASP A 39 -12.19 3.35 -3.06
CA ASP A 39 -11.51 2.18 -3.64
C ASP A 39 -11.45 2.22 -5.18
N GLU A 40 -12.53 2.70 -5.82
CA GLU A 40 -12.53 2.90 -7.27
C GLU A 40 -11.54 4.00 -7.73
N GLU A 41 -11.42 5.08 -6.96
CA GLU A 41 -10.51 6.19 -7.26
C GLU A 41 -9.04 5.82 -7.00
N ILE A 42 -8.78 4.98 -5.99
CA ILE A 42 -7.45 4.38 -5.75
C ILE A 42 -7.07 3.48 -6.92
N TYR A 43 -8.01 2.64 -7.36
CA TYR A 43 -7.79 1.73 -8.48
C TYR A 43 -7.52 2.49 -9.79
N ASP A 44 -8.34 3.51 -10.09
CA ASP A 44 -8.16 4.35 -11.28
C ASP A 44 -6.82 5.10 -11.24
N LEU A 45 -6.44 5.68 -10.08
CA LEU A 45 -5.16 6.34 -9.91
C LEU A 45 -3.97 5.38 -10.09
N ALA A 46 -3.99 4.22 -9.43
CA ALA A 46 -2.92 3.23 -9.54
C ALA A 46 -2.75 2.71 -10.98
N LYS A 47 -3.87 2.58 -11.70
CA LYS A 47 -3.89 2.19 -13.11
C LYS A 47 -3.33 3.29 -14.01
N ASP A 48 -3.66 4.55 -13.74
CA ASP A 48 -3.20 5.71 -14.50
C ASP A 48 -1.71 6.02 -14.26
N GLU A 49 -1.20 5.76 -13.06
CA GLU A 49 0.23 5.84 -12.72
C GLU A 49 1.06 4.71 -13.36
N GLY A 50 0.39 3.71 -13.97
CA GLY A 50 1.05 2.60 -14.65
C GLY A 50 1.72 1.61 -13.70
N GLY A 51 1.28 1.57 -12.44
CA GLY A 51 1.77 0.60 -11.45
C GLY A 51 1.42 -0.83 -11.85
N GLU A 52 2.32 -1.77 -11.56
CA GLU A 52 2.02 -3.19 -11.76
C GLU A 52 1.02 -3.67 -10.69
N SER A 53 0.02 -4.43 -11.13
CA SER A 53 -0.87 -5.16 -10.22
C SER A 53 -0.30 -6.53 -9.89
N PHE A 54 -0.33 -6.91 -8.61
CA PHE A 54 0.14 -8.21 -8.15
C PHE A 54 -1.02 -9.13 -7.78
N PRO A 55 -0.87 -10.47 -7.96
CA PRO A 55 -1.80 -11.44 -7.39
C PRO A 55 -1.90 -11.28 -5.86
N ILE A 56 -3.08 -11.56 -5.31
CA ILE A 56 -3.35 -11.38 -3.87
C ILE A 56 -2.38 -12.20 -3.00
N GLU A 57 -1.93 -13.36 -3.49
CA GLU A 57 -0.99 -14.22 -2.77
C GLU A 57 0.39 -13.58 -2.59
N VAL A 58 0.80 -12.69 -3.51
CA VAL A 58 2.04 -11.91 -3.38
C VAL A 58 1.87 -10.89 -2.26
N VAL A 59 0.74 -10.17 -2.29
CA VAL A 59 0.40 -9.14 -1.29
C VAL A 59 0.28 -9.74 0.10
N ASP A 60 -0.41 -10.87 0.25
CA ASP A 60 -0.57 -11.56 1.53
C ASP A 60 0.78 -11.94 2.15
N ARG A 61 1.75 -12.38 1.34
CA ARG A 61 3.09 -12.71 1.82
C ARG A 61 3.85 -11.48 2.30
N LEU A 62 3.74 -10.35 1.60
CA LEU A 62 4.34 -9.08 2.01
C LEU A 62 3.75 -8.62 3.35
N LEU A 63 2.43 -8.64 3.48
CA LEU A 63 1.72 -8.24 4.70
C LEU A 63 1.99 -9.18 5.88
N SER A 64 2.28 -10.46 5.61
CA SER A 64 2.66 -11.45 6.63
C SER A 64 4.10 -11.27 7.14
N GLY A 65 4.83 -10.24 6.68
CA GLY A 65 6.20 -9.95 7.12
C GLY A 65 7.27 -10.81 6.44
N ALA A 66 6.97 -11.45 5.31
CA ALA A 66 8.00 -12.07 4.50
C ALA A 66 8.93 -11.01 3.90
N SER A 67 10.19 -11.35 3.66
CA SER A 67 11.14 -10.42 3.01
C SER A 67 10.61 -9.98 1.64
N PRO A 68 10.43 -8.66 1.39
CA PRO A 68 9.93 -8.16 0.12
C PRO A 68 10.78 -8.59 -1.07
N ILE A 69 12.12 -8.50 -0.92
CA ILE A 69 13.09 -8.95 -1.92
C ILE A 69 12.85 -10.41 -2.32
N LYS A 70 12.64 -11.28 -1.34
CA LYS A 70 12.40 -12.71 -1.60
C LYS A 70 11.06 -12.92 -2.30
N VAL A 71 10.01 -12.23 -1.87
CA VAL A 71 8.66 -12.35 -2.42
C VAL A 71 8.65 -11.93 -3.89
N TYR A 72 9.14 -10.73 -4.20
CA TYR A 72 9.21 -10.24 -5.58
C TYR A 72 10.13 -11.09 -6.44
N ARG A 73 11.29 -11.53 -5.94
CA ARG A 73 12.19 -12.43 -6.67
C ARG A 73 11.49 -13.72 -7.09
N GLU A 74 10.75 -14.34 -6.18
CA GLU A 74 10.02 -15.58 -6.47
C GLU A 74 8.85 -15.35 -7.43
N TYR A 75 8.14 -14.23 -7.30
CA TYR A 75 7.09 -13.82 -8.24
C TYR A 75 7.64 -13.63 -9.67
N ARG A 76 8.85 -13.05 -9.80
CA ARG A 76 9.58 -12.93 -11.08
C ARG A 76 10.19 -14.24 -11.58
N GLY A 77 10.02 -15.36 -10.87
CA GLY A 77 10.60 -16.65 -11.22
C GLY A 77 12.14 -16.70 -11.11
N MET A 78 12.75 -15.75 -10.42
CA MET A 78 14.20 -15.67 -10.29
C MET A 78 14.71 -16.55 -9.15
N SER A 79 15.80 -17.27 -9.38
CA SER A 79 16.54 -17.92 -8.29
C SER A 79 17.38 -16.88 -7.52
N GLN A 80 17.72 -17.18 -6.27
CA GLN A 80 18.61 -16.31 -5.47
C GLN A 80 19.96 -16.10 -6.19
N LYS A 81 20.50 -17.13 -6.86
CA LYS A 81 21.73 -17.01 -7.65
C LYS A 81 21.57 -16.09 -8.86
N ALA A 82 20.42 -16.13 -9.53
CA ALA A 82 20.14 -15.29 -10.69
C ALA A 82 20.04 -13.81 -10.30
N LEU A 83 19.32 -13.49 -9.21
CA LEU A 83 19.25 -12.11 -8.73
C LEU A 83 20.60 -11.59 -8.23
N ALA A 84 21.37 -12.43 -7.53
CA ALA A 84 22.71 -12.07 -7.07
C ALA A 84 23.64 -11.74 -8.25
N ALA A 85 23.58 -12.53 -9.33
CA ALA A 85 24.34 -12.26 -10.56
C ALA A 85 23.87 -10.97 -11.25
N ALA A 86 22.56 -10.71 -11.31
CA ALA A 86 22.01 -9.49 -11.94
C ALA A 86 22.37 -8.20 -11.20
N THR A 87 22.71 -8.29 -9.90
CA THR A 87 23.01 -7.14 -9.03
C THR A 87 24.48 -7.06 -8.62
N ASP A 88 25.34 -7.91 -9.19
CA ASP A 88 26.77 -8.01 -8.89
C ASP A 88 27.08 -8.16 -7.39
N ILE A 89 26.30 -8.99 -6.70
CA ILE A 89 26.53 -9.35 -5.29
C ILE A 89 26.68 -10.85 -5.11
N SER A 90 27.26 -11.26 -3.98
CA SER A 90 27.33 -12.69 -3.68
C SER A 90 25.96 -13.26 -3.29
N PRO A 91 25.62 -14.51 -3.68
CA PRO A 91 24.39 -15.17 -3.23
C PRO A 91 24.28 -15.26 -1.70
N VAL A 92 25.42 -15.39 -1.01
CA VAL A 92 25.48 -15.41 0.46
C VAL A 92 25.06 -14.06 1.03
N TYR A 93 25.53 -12.95 0.45
CA TYR A 93 25.13 -11.62 0.89
C TYR A 93 23.65 -11.36 0.63
N LEU A 94 23.13 -11.73 -0.56
CA LEU A 94 21.70 -11.65 -0.85
C LEU A 94 20.85 -12.46 0.15
N SER A 95 21.28 -13.67 0.49
CA SER A 95 20.60 -14.50 1.51
C SER A 95 20.57 -13.84 2.89
N GLN A 96 21.65 -13.17 3.29
CA GLN A 96 21.68 -12.42 4.55
C GLN A 96 20.70 -11.23 4.55
N ILE A 97 20.49 -10.60 3.40
CA ILE A 97 19.50 -9.53 3.25
C ILE A 97 18.08 -10.12 3.31
N GLU A 98 17.79 -11.18 2.55
CA GLU A 98 16.47 -11.84 2.53
C GLU A 98 16.06 -12.44 3.89
N THR A 99 17.04 -12.76 4.75
CA THR A 99 16.80 -13.29 6.11
C THR A 99 16.83 -12.21 7.19
N GLY A 100 17.04 -10.94 6.84
CA GLY A 100 17.12 -9.82 7.79
C GLY A 100 18.40 -9.80 8.63
N ARG A 101 19.38 -10.66 8.37
CA ARG A 101 20.67 -10.68 9.09
C ARG A 101 21.56 -9.49 8.75
N ARG A 102 21.37 -8.89 7.57
CA ARG A 102 22.04 -7.66 7.16
C ARG A 102 21.06 -6.74 6.46
N VAL A 103 21.20 -5.45 6.73
CA VAL A 103 20.54 -4.41 5.94
C VAL A 103 21.46 -4.10 4.75
N GLY A 104 20.92 -4.17 3.54
CA GLY A 104 21.64 -3.80 2.31
C GLY A 104 22.01 -2.32 2.32
N SER A 105 23.08 -1.94 1.62
CA SER A 105 23.33 -0.51 1.39
C SER A 105 22.23 0.07 0.49
N ALA A 106 21.96 1.38 0.58
CA ALA A 106 20.99 2.04 -0.31
C ALA A 106 21.29 1.78 -1.79
N LYS A 107 22.58 1.78 -2.18
CA LYS A 107 23.01 1.43 -3.54
C LYS A 107 22.66 -0.01 -3.92
N THR A 108 22.87 -0.96 -3.00
CA THR A 108 22.53 -2.37 -3.22
C THR A 108 21.03 -2.56 -3.35
N LEU A 109 20.24 -1.96 -2.45
CA LEU A 109 18.77 -2.04 -2.48
C LEU A 109 18.20 -1.41 -3.76
N ALA A 110 18.74 -0.27 -4.20
CA ALA A 110 18.35 0.34 -5.48
C ALA A 110 18.66 -0.56 -6.69
N SER A 111 19.83 -1.23 -6.69
CA SER A 111 20.17 -2.20 -7.74
C SER A 111 19.25 -3.42 -7.72
N ILE A 112 18.88 -3.91 -6.53
CA ILE A 112 17.92 -5.01 -6.38
C ILE A 112 16.53 -4.60 -6.86
N ALA A 113 16.04 -3.43 -6.48
CA ALA A 113 14.75 -2.90 -6.92
C ALA A 113 14.69 -2.81 -8.45
N GLN A 114 15.74 -2.26 -9.07
CA GLN A 114 15.85 -2.21 -10.53
C GLN A 114 15.84 -3.59 -11.18
N ALA A 115 16.58 -4.55 -10.64
CA ALA A 115 16.62 -5.92 -11.17
C ALA A 115 15.30 -6.69 -10.98
N LEU A 116 14.47 -6.28 -10.02
CA LEU A 116 13.15 -6.85 -9.73
C LEU A 116 12.00 -6.08 -10.40
N GLU A 117 12.31 -4.97 -11.08
CA GLU A 117 11.34 -4.07 -11.71
C GLU A 117 10.28 -3.58 -10.70
N VAL A 118 10.74 -3.13 -9.53
CA VAL A 118 9.91 -2.51 -8.48
C VAL A 118 10.54 -1.20 -8.01
N SER A 119 9.79 -0.38 -7.28
CA SER A 119 10.34 0.83 -6.67
C SER A 119 11.25 0.47 -5.49
N LEU A 120 12.10 1.42 -5.06
CA LEU A 120 12.88 1.21 -3.85
C LEU A 120 11.99 1.09 -2.61
N ASP A 121 10.89 1.85 -2.59
CA ASP A 121 9.93 1.89 -1.48
C ASP A 121 9.22 0.55 -1.30
N ASP A 122 9.12 -0.27 -2.35
CA ASP A 122 8.60 -1.63 -2.25
C ASP A 122 9.51 -2.58 -1.44
N LEU A 123 10.76 -2.20 -1.16
CA LEU A 123 11.75 -3.04 -0.47
C LEU A 123 12.08 -2.61 0.97
N VAL A 124 11.66 -1.43 1.42
CA VAL A 124 12.13 -0.80 2.68
C VAL A 124 11.02 -0.45 3.66
#